data_AF-A0A4S8J2F3-F1
#
_entry.id   AF-A0A4S8J2F3-F1
#
_cell.length_a   1.000
_cell.length_b   1.000
_cell.length_c   1.000
_cell.angle_alpha   90.00
_cell.angle_beta   90.00
_cell.angle_gamma   90.00
#
_symmetry.space_group_name_H-M   'P 1'
#
loop_
_entity.id
_entity.type
_entity.pdbx_description
1 polymer ?
#
loop_
_entity_poly.entity_id
_entity_poly.type
_entity_poly.pdbx_seq_one_letter_code
_entity_poly.pdbx_strand_id
1 'polypeptide(L)'
;MASNDPDRAEEAVAGDDEDTGAQIAPIVTLSEVAVTTGEEEEDALLDLKAKLYRFDKEGNQWKERGTGSVKLLKHRETGKVRLVMRQAKTLKICANHLGGALVVIPSIKIQEHAGNDKSCVWHASDFADGELKEEMFCIRFVSVENCKKFMETVESITETLGKSEEKESEDASSAAGLLEKLSVAESKTEKASEEVPSASVKAEESSEVEKP
;
A
#
# COMPACT_ATOMS: atom_id res chain seq x y z
N MET A 1 -53.99 48.35 14.54
CA MET A 1 -53.97 48.90 13.17
C MET A 1 -52.65 48.51 12.54
N ALA A 2 -52.65 48.11 11.27
CA ALA A 2 -51.43 47.82 10.53
C ALA A 2 -50.88 49.11 9.89
N SER A 3 -49.56 49.23 9.83
CA SER A 3 -48.86 50.29 9.10
C SER A 3 -47.73 49.68 8.27
N ASN A 4 -48.05 49.33 7.01
CA ASN A 4 -47.12 49.47 5.88
C ASN A 4 -46.86 51.00 5.69
N ASP A 5 -45.81 51.51 5.05
CA ASP A 5 -44.79 51.04 4.09
C ASP A 5 -43.69 52.15 4.03
N PRO A 6 -42.73 52.18 3.10
CA PRO A 6 -41.78 51.18 2.60
C PRO A 6 -40.33 51.67 2.88
N ASP A 7 -39.36 51.42 1.97
CA ASP A 7 -38.01 52.03 1.93
C ASP A 7 -37.02 51.68 3.06
N ARG A 8 -36.70 50.39 3.16
CA ARG A 8 -35.28 50.00 3.32
C ARG A 8 -34.89 49.06 2.20
N ALA A 9 -34.45 49.63 1.09
CA ALA A 9 -33.84 48.88 0.00
C ALA A 9 -32.72 47.99 0.55
N GLU A 10 -32.75 46.70 0.19
CA GLU A 10 -31.62 45.82 0.42
C GLU A 10 -30.49 46.27 -0.51
N GLU A 11 -29.48 46.94 0.03
CA GLU A 11 -28.17 47.03 -0.61
C GLU A 11 -27.55 45.63 -0.60
N ALA A 12 -28.01 44.80 -1.52
CA ALA A 12 -27.25 43.69 -2.03
C ALA A 12 -26.00 44.26 -2.68
N VAL A 13 -24.95 44.40 -1.88
CA VAL A 13 -23.57 44.53 -2.37
C VAL A 13 -23.22 43.25 -3.10
N ALA A 14 -23.69 43.17 -4.34
CA ALA A 14 -23.11 42.31 -5.34
C ALA A 14 -21.63 42.67 -5.39
N GLY A 15 -20.78 41.76 -4.92
CA GLY A 15 -19.38 41.77 -5.30
C GLY A 15 -19.35 41.49 -6.78
N ASP A 16 -19.44 42.55 -7.58
CA ASP A 16 -19.15 42.51 -9.00
C ASP A 16 -17.68 42.07 -9.08
N ASP A 17 -17.47 40.84 -9.54
CA ASP A 17 -16.15 40.29 -9.81
C ASP A 17 -15.62 41.08 -11.01
N GLU A 18 -15.06 42.27 -10.76
CA GLU A 18 -14.53 43.17 -11.77
C GLU A 18 -13.43 42.44 -12.56
N ASP A 19 -13.83 41.81 -13.67
CA ASP A 19 -12.91 41.27 -14.66
C ASP A 19 -12.12 42.45 -15.23
N THR A 20 -10.97 42.70 -14.62
CA THR A 20 -10.02 43.77 -14.98
C THR A 20 -9.52 43.67 -16.43
N GLY A 21 -9.91 42.66 -17.20
CA GLY A 21 -9.52 42.49 -18.60
C GLY A 21 -8.03 42.20 -18.78
N ALA A 22 -7.34 41.90 -17.69
CA ALA A 22 -5.90 41.66 -17.67
C ALA A 22 -5.57 40.35 -18.39
N GLN A 23 -5.05 40.45 -19.62
CA GLN A 23 -4.57 39.30 -20.36
C GLN A 23 -3.28 38.75 -19.73
N ILE A 24 -3.44 37.75 -18.86
CA ILE A 24 -2.33 37.04 -18.23
C ILE A 24 -1.69 36.10 -19.27
N ALA A 25 -0.48 36.43 -19.72
CA ALA A 25 0.30 35.54 -20.57
C ALA A 25 0.69 34.25 -19.82
N PRO A 26 0.58 33.06 -20.43
CA PRO A 26 0.96 31.81 -19.78
C PRO A 26 2.45 31.80 -19.41
N ILE A 27 2.75 31.70 -18.11
CA ILE A 27 4.14 31.61 -17.60
C ILE A 27 4.81 30.29 -18.02
N VAL A 28 4.02 29.22 -18.16
CA VAL A 28 4.45 27.89 -18.60
C VAL A 28 3.39 27.32 -19.54
N THR A 29 3.85 26.74 -20.64
CA THR A 29 3.02 25.87 -21.51
C THR A 29 3.23 24.43 -21.06
N LEU A 30 2.16 23.77 -20.60
CA LEU A 30 2.18 22.34 -20.27
C LEU A 30 1.72 21.55 -21.49
N SER A 31 2.49 20.54 -21.88
CA SER A 31 2.04 19.52 -22.84
C SER A 31 1.11 18.53 -22.15
N GLU A 32 0.11 18.03 -22.87
CA GLU A 32 -0.68 16.88 -22.40
C GLU A 32 0.23 15.65 -22.24
N VAL A 33 0.16 15.00 -21.08
CA VAL A 33 0.91 13.78 -20.77
C VAL A 33 -0.11 12.70 -20.40
N ALA A 34 -0.03 11.55 -21.06
CA ALA A 34 -0.82 10.39 -20.68
C ALA A 34 -0.39 9.90 -19.29
N VAL A 35 -1.28 10.03 -18.30
CA VAL A 35 -1.04 9.59 -16.92
C VAL A 35 -1.64 8.21 -16.73
N THR A 36 -0.80 7.20 -16.53
CA THR A 36 -1.25 5.86 -16.11
C THR A 36 -1.60 5.87 -14.61
N THR A 37 -2.61 5.10 -14.22
CA THR A 37 -3.07 5.03 -12.82
C THR A 37 -2.21 4.14 -11.94
N GLY A 38 -1.42 3.24 -12.55
CA GLY A 38 -0.73 2.15 -11.89
C GLY A 38 -1.67 1.02 -11.40
N GLU A 39 -2.92 1.00 -11.85
CA GLU A 39 -3.98 0.02 -11.49
C GLU A 39 -4.40 -0.86 -12.69
N GLU A 40 -3.67 -0.83 -13.83
CA GLU A 40 -4.13 -1.39 -15.12
C GLU A 40 -4.05 -2.93 -15.20
N GLU A 41 -3.12 -3.52 -14.45
CA GLU A 41 -2.90 -4.98 -14.35
C GLU A 41 -3.68 -5.62 -13.18
N GLU A 42 -4.61 -4.87 -12.57
CA GLU A 42 -5.37 -5.28 -11.41
C GLU A 42 -6.88 -5.27 -11.66
N ASP A 43 -7.57 -6.23 -11.05
CA ASP A 43 -9.03 -6.34 -11.09
C ASP A 43 -9.63 -5.88 -9.74
N ALA A 44 -10.63 -5.01 -9.80
CA ALA A 44 -11.30 -4.50 -8.62
C ALA A 44 -12.32 -5.52 -8.07
N LEU A 45 -11.97 -6.16 -6.96
CA LEU A 45 -12.84 -7.08 -6.22
C LEU A 45 -13.95 -6.33 -5.46
N LEU A 46 -13.67 -5.07 -5.08
CA LEU A 46 -14.58 -4.21 -4.34
C LEU A 46 -14.31 -2.74 -4.72
N ASP A 47 -15.38 -1.94 -4.82
CA ASP A 47 -15.33 -0.47 -4.83
C ASP A 47 -16.48 0.04 -3.96
N LEU A 48 -16.16 0.79 -2.90
CA LEU A 48 -17.14 1.36 -1.97
C LEU A 48 -16.78 2.78 -1.57
N LYS A 49 -17.79 3.64 -1.38
CA LYS A 49 -17.59 4.99 -0.83
C LYS A 49 -17.44 4.94 0.69
N ALA A 50 -16.37 5.56 1.18
CA ALA A 50 -16.00 5.54 2.59
C ALA A 50 -15.26 6.82 3.02
N LYS A 51 -15.10 6.96 4.34
CA LYS A 51 -14.24 7.95 4.99
C LYS A 51 -13.22 7.23 5.87
N LEU A 52 -11.94 7.56 5.70
CA LEU A 52 -10.82 6.95 6.38
C LEU A 52 -10.21 7.91 7.41
N TYR A 53 -9.90 7.34 8.56
CA TYR A 53 -9.23 7.98 9.68
C TYR A 53 -7.93 7.23 10.00
N ARG A 54 -6.90 7.98 10.40
CA ARG A 54 -5.65 7.49 10.99
C ARG A 54 -5.70 7.75 12.50
N PHE A 55 -5.27 6.79 13.31
CA PHE A 55 -5.03 7.03 14.72
C PHE A 55 -3.72 7.81 14.92
N ASP A 56 -3.79 8.90 15.65
CA ASP A 56 -2.64 9.66 16.12
C ASP A 56 -2.20 9.15 17.49
N LYS A 57 -0.99 8.58 17.58
CA LYS A 57 -0.40 8.04 18.81
C LYS A 57 -0.02 9.14 19.81
N GLU A 58 0.32 10.35 19.34
CA GLU A 58 0.74 11.46 20.22
C GLU A 58 -0.49 12.16 20.82
N GLY A 59 -1.48 12.48 19.98
CA GLY A 59 -2.74 13.09 20.41
C GLY A 59 -3.78 12.12 20.97
N ASN A 60 -3.52 10.80 20.92
CA ASN A 60 -4.46 9.73 21.30
C ASN A 60 -5.86 9.90 20.65
N GLN A 61 -5.89 10.29 19.38
CA GLN A 61 -7.12 10.71 18.69
C GLN A 61 -7.18 10.24 17.24
N TRP A 62 -8.39 10.05 16.71
CA TRP A 62 -8.61 9.80 15.28
C TRP A 62 -8.52 11.11 14.48
N LYS A 63 -7.66 11.15 13.46
CA LYS A 63 -7.55 12.25 12.47
C LYS A 63 -8.07 11.77 11.12
N GLU A 64 -8.86 12.59 10.42
CA GLU A 64 -9.34 12.25 9.07
C GLU A 64 -8.17 12.25 8.07
N ARG A 65 -8.03 11.18 7.29
CA ARG A 65 -6.99 11.01 6.25
C ARG A 65 -7.53 11.19 4.84
N GLY A 66 -8.80 10.82 4.60
CA GLY A 66 -9.45 11.03 3.31
C GLY A 66 -10.90 10.58 3.24
N THR A 67 -11.65 11.15 2.30
CA THR A 67 -13.02 10.74 1.96
C THR A 67 -13.09 10.49 0.45
N GLY A 68 -13.58 9.31 0.04
CA GLY A 68 -13.65 8.91 -1.37
C GLY A 68 -13.99 7.43 -1.56
N SER A 69 -13.50 6.82 -2.65
CA SER A 69 -13.68 5.39 -2.89
C SER A 69 -12.49 4.58 -2.37
N VAL A 70 -12.79 3.52 -1.63
CA VAL A 70 -11.84 2.44 -1.28
C VAL A 70 -12.06 1.28 -2.24
N LYS A 71 -10.96 0.77 -2.78
CA LYS A 71 -10.93 -0.40 -3.65
C LYS A 71 -10.06 -1.51 -3.04
N LEU A 72 -10.48 -2.75 -3.28
CA LEU A 72 -9.62 -3.93 -3.13
C LEU A 72 -9.25 -4.39 -4.53
N LEU A 73 -7.96 -4.29 -4.87
CA LEU A 73 -7.42 -4.56 -6.19
C LEU A 73 -6.60 -5.84 -6.15
N LYS A 74 -6.88 -6.79 -7.05
CA LYS A 74 -6.13 -8.04 -7.19
C LYS A 74 -5.29 -8.00 -8.47
N HIS A 75 -3.99 -8.17 -8.32
CA HIS A 75 -3.06 -8.30 -9.45
C HIS A 75 -3.35 -9.57 -10.26
N ARG A 76 -3.44 -9.44 -11.59
CA ARG A 76 -3.78 -10.55 -12.49
C ARG A 76 -2.76 -11.68 -12.47
N GLU A 77 -1.48 -11.34 -12.62
CA GLU A 77 -0.40 -12.35 -12.63
C GLU A 77 -0.02 -12.85 -11.24
N THR A 78 0.38 -11.96 -10.32
CA THR A 78 0.91 -12.36 -9.01
C THR A 78 -0.17 -12.80 -8.00
N GLY A 79 -1.45 -12.62 -8.31
CA GLY A 79 -2.58 -12.93 -7.43
C GLY A 79 -2.69 -12.07 -6.16
N LYS A 80 -1.69 -11.23 -5.86
CA LYS A 80 -1.62 -10.38 -4.67
C LYS A 80 -2.74 -9.36 -4.67
N VAL A 81 -3.29 -9.09 -3.49
CA VAL A 81 -4.32 -8.08 -3.29
C VAL A 81 -3.74 -6.86 -2.58
N ARG A 82 -4.18 -5.65 -2.93
CA ARG A 82 -3.93 -4.40 -2.21
C ARG A 82 -5.18 -3.58 -1.96
N LEU A 83 -5.16 -2.80 -0.87
CA LEU A 83 -6.18 -1.80 -0.58
C LEU A 83 -5.66 -0.45 -1.05
N VAL A 84 -6.40 0.16 -1.97
CA VAL A 84 -6.12 1.52 -2.48
C VAL A 84 -7.35 2.39 -2.22
N MET A 85 -7.15 3.54 -1.58
CA MET A 85 -8.20 4.54 -1.39
C MET A 85 -7.76 5.88 -1.94
N ARG A 86 -8.63 6.51 -2.75
CA ARG A 86 -8.37 7.84 -3.34
C ARG A 86 -9.41 8.85 -2.87
N GLN A 87 -8.97 10.08 -2.62
CA GLN A 87 -9.82 11.20 -2.24
C GLN A 87 -10.71 11.65 -3.44
N ALA A 88 -12.01 11.84 -3.22
CA ALA A 88 -12.98 12.04 -4.30
C ALA A 88 -12.77 13.29 -5.17
N LYS A 89 -12.13 14.35 -4.65
CA LYS A 89 -11.90 15.61 -5.38
C LYS A 89 -10.49 15.76 -5.94
N THR A 90 -9.49 15.34 -5.18
CA THR A 90 -8.06 15.57 -5.50
C THR A 90 -7.42 14.36 -6.19
N LEU A 91 -8.10 13.21 -6.20
CA LEU A 91 -7.62 11.90 -6.67
C LEU A 91 -6.33 11.39 -5.99
N LYS A 92 -5.85 12.11 -4.96
CA LYS A 92 -4.71 11.74 -4.13
C LYS A 92 -5.01 10.44 -3.40
N ILE A 93 -4.02 9.56 -3.38
CA ILE A 93 -4.02 8.34 -2.58
C ILE A 93 -4.01 8.75 -1.10
N CYS A 94 -4.90 8.17 -0.31
CA CYS A 94 -4.98 8.36 1.15
C CYS A 94 -4.87 7.06 1.95
N ALA A 95 -4.91 5.91 1.27
CA ALA A 95 -4.36 4.63 1.72
C ALA A 95 -3.83 3.89 0.50
N ASN A 96 -2.67 3.27 0.64
CA ASN A 96 -2.09 2.32 -0.30
C ASN A 96 -1.22 1.36 0.51
N HIS A 97 -1.82 0.26 0.95
CA HIS A 97 -1.12 -0.84 1.58
C HIS A 97 -1.42 -2.11 0.80
N LEU A 98 -0.39 -2.96 0.66
CA LEU A 98 -0.61 -4.35 0.27
C LEU A 98 -1.64 -4.94 1.24
N GLY A 99 -2.61 -5.67 0.70
CA GLY A 99 -3.45 -6.58 1.47
C GLY A 99 -2.58 -7.62 2.16
N GLY A 100 -1.35 -7.84 1.67
CA GLY A 100 -0.24 -8.44 2.39
C GLY A 100 -0.02 -7.93 3.82
N ALA A 101 -0.25 -6.67 4.18
CA ALA A 101 -0.21 -6.27 5.59
C ALA A 101 -1.30 -6.98 6.43
N LEU A 102 -2.44 -7.28 5.79
CA LEU A 102 -3.59 -7.99 6.34
C LEU A 102 -3.58 -9.51 6.07
N VAL A 103 -2.61 -10.03 5.31
CA VAL A 103 -2.55 -11.41 4.79
C VAL A 103 -1.24 -12.11 5.17
N VAL A 104 -0.09 -11.44 5.10
CA VAL A 104 1.24 -11.94 5.51
C VAL A 104 1.39 -12.00 7.03
N ILE A 105 0.58 -11.25 7.78
CA ILE A 105 0.54 -11.34 9.25
C ILE A 105 -0.88 -11.71 9.72
N PRO A 106 -1.14 -12.99 10.08
CA PRO A 106 -2.43 -13.46 10.59
C PRO A 106 -2.97 -12.77 11.86
N SER A 107 -2.18 -11.86 12.47
CA SER A 107 -2.61 -11.04 13.61
C SER A 107 -3.40 -9.80 13.19
N ILE A 108 -3.30 -9.33 11.95
CA ILE A 108 -4.02 -8.14 11.47
C ILE A 108 -5.41 -8.54 11.01
N LYS A 109 -6.32 -8.71 11.96
CA LYS A 109 -7.75 -8.87 11.70
C LYS A 109 -8.41 -7.51 11.60
N ILE A 110 -9.30 -7.32 10.62
CA ILE A 110 -10.25 -6.20 10.65
C ILE A 110 -11.25 -6.46 11.77
N GLN A 111 -11.42 -5.49 12.65
CA GLN A 111 -12.31 -5.57 13.80
C GLN A 111 -13.42 -4.53 13.67
N GLU A 112 -14.64 -4.86 14.10
CA GLU A 112 -15.71 -3.87 14.21
C GLU A 112 -15.32 -2.77 15.21
N HIS A 113 -15.60 -1.51 14.88
CA HIS A 113 -15.31 -0.41 15.81
C HIS A 113 -16.33 -0.44 16.96
N ALA A 114 -15.85 -0.56 18.20
CA ALA A 114 -16.70 -0.49 19.38
C ALA A 114 -17.62 0.74 19.35
N GLY A 115 -18.94 0.53 19.34
CA GLY A 115 -19.95 1.59 19.28
C GLY A 115 -20.24 2.18 17.89
N ASN A 116 -19.72 1.62 16.78
CA ASN A 116 -20.09 2.05 15.43
C ASN A 116 -20.06 0.89 14.42
N ASP A 117 -21.21 0.27 14.19
CA ASP A 117 -21.48 -0.81 13.23
C ASP A 117 -21.15 -0.48 11.75
N LYS A 118 -21.12 0.80 11.39
CA LYS A 118 -20.70 1.29 10.06
C LYS A 118 -19.21 1.50 9.94
N SER A 119 -18.42 1.20 10.97
CA SER A 119 -16.98 1.44 11.00
C SER A 119 -16.20 0.20 11.43
N CYS A 120 -15.02 0.00 10.83
CA CYS A 120 -14.11 -1.07 11.22
C CYS A 120 -12.66 -0.56 11.29
N VAL A 121 -11.84 -1.22 12.10
CA VAL A 121 -10.47 -0.84 12.44
C VAL A 121 -9.47 -1.94 12.13
N TRP A 122 -8.26 -1.56 11.72
CA TRP A 122 -7.14 -2.48 11.48
C TRP A 122 -5.80 -1.73 11.59
N HIS A 123 -4.71 -2.49 11.61
CA HIS A 123 -3.35 -1.96 11.50
C HIS A 123 -2.81 -2.23 10.10
N ALA A 124 -1.99 -1.36 9.51
CA ALA A 124 -1.33 -1.66 8.24
C ALA A 124 -0.05 -0.85 8.05
N SER A 125 0.89 -1.42 7.31
CA SER A 125 2.08 -0.73 6.79
C SER A 125 1.71 -0.04 5.48
N ASP A 126 1.41 1.26 5.55
CA ASP A 126 0.87 2.07 4.46
C ASP A 126 1.94 2.88 3.73
N PHE A 127 1.74 3.09 2.43
CA PHE A 127 2.65 3.79 1.51
C PHE A 127 1.98 4.97 0.79
N ALA A 128 0.85 5.51 1.28
CA ALA A 128 0.15 6.62 0.63
C ALA A 128 0.97 7.92 0.56
N ASP A 129 1.87 8.13 1.53
CA ASP A 129 2.74 9.32 1.60
C ASP A 129 4.07 9.13 0.83
N GLY A 130 4.30 7.98 0.17
CA GLY A 130 5.57 7.64 -0.49
C GLY A 130 6.66 7.08 0.44
N GLU A 131 6.33 6.87 1.72
CA GLU A 131 7.17 6.24 2.73
C GLU A 131 6.36 5.13 3.42
N LEU A 132 6.97 4.00 3.76
CA LEU A 132 6.29 2.89 4.43
C LEU A 132 6.15 3.16 5.93
N LYS A 133 4.92 3.26 6.43
CA LYS A 133 4.61 3.64 7.82
C LYS A 133 3.58 2.69 8.45
N GLU A 134 3.86 2.21 9.66
CA GLU A 134 2.88 1.45 10.43
C GLU A 134 1.83 2.37 11.07
N GLU A 135 0.62 2.29 10.56
CA GLU A 135 -0.51 3.13 10.97
C GLU A 135 -1.69 2.26 11.43
N MET A 136 -2.52 2.81 12.32
CA MET A 136 -3.80 2.21 12.66
C MET A 136 -4.90 2.99 11.97
N PHE A 137 -5.75 2.28 11.24
CA PHE A 137 -6.82 2.83 10.43
C PHE A 137 -8.19 2.55 11.03
N CYS A 138 -9.11 3.48 10.81
CA CYS A 138 -10.54 3.30 11.01
C CYS A 138 -11.23 3.78 9.75
N ILE A 139 -12.02 2.93 9.12
CA ILE A 139 -12.83 3.29 7.95
C ILE A 139 -14.30 3.30 8.34
N ARG A 140 -15.05 4.28 7.83
CA ARG A 140 -16.48 4.41 8.02
C ARG A 140 -17.20 4.40 6.67
N PHE A 141 -18.17 3.52 6.55
CA PHE A 141 -19.03 3.39 5.38
C PHE A 141 -20.34 4.14 5.55
N VAL A 142 -21.05 4.32 4.44
CA VAL A 142 -22.39 4.96 4.42
C VAL A 142 -23.45 4.06 5.07
N SER A 143 -23.38 2.75 4.84
CA SER A 143 -24.30 1.73 5.38
C SER A 143 -23.55 0.63 6.14
N VAL A 144 -24.26 -0.06 7.03
CA VAL A 144 -23.74 -1.22 7.77
C VAL A 144 -23.45 -2.38 6.80
N GLU A 145 -24.30 -2.55 5.80
CA GLU A 145 -24.15 -3.55 4.73
C GLU A 145 -22.84 -3.37 3.96
N ASN A 146 -22.43 -2.14 3.67
CA ASN A 146 -21.14 -1.85 3.04
C ASN A 146 -19.96 -2.19 3.96
N CYS A 147 -20.10 -1.96 5.28
CA CYS A 147 -19.10 -2.35 6.28
C CYS A 147 -18.94 -3.88 6.34
N LYS A 148 -20.06 -4.61 6.44
CA LYS A 148 -20.08 -6.08 6.43
C LYS A 148 -19.52 -6.64 5.13
N LYS A 149 -19.98 -6.16 3.98
CA LYS A 149 -19.45 -6.57 2.67
C LYS A 149 -17.95 -6.36 2.55
N PHE A 150 -17.42 -5.25 3.08
CA PHE A 150 -15.97 -5.02 3.12
C PHE A 150 -15.26 -6.06 3.99
N MET A 151 -15.73 -6.30 5.21
CA MET A 151 -15.15 -7.30 6.12
C MET A 151 -15.22 -8.73 5.53
N GLU A 152 -16.37 -9.14 5.00
CA GLU A 152 -16.59 -10.45 4.35
C GLU A 152 -15.70 -10.63 3.11
N THR A 153 -15.59 -9.60 2.26
CA THR A 153 -14.73 -9.64 1.07
C THR A 153 -13.27 -9.79 1.48
N VAL A 154 -12.85 -9.05 2.50
CA VAL A 154 -11.50 -9.12 3.07
C VAL A 154 -11.22 -10.51 3.67
N GLU A 155 -12.11 -11.05 4.49
CA GLU A 155 -11.96 -12.38 5.10
C GLU A 155 -11.87 -13.48 4.03
N SER A 156 -12.74 -13.42 3.02
CA SER A 156 -12.72 -14.34 1.87
C SER A 156 -11.41 -14.27 1.06
N ILE A 157 -10.83 -13.08 0.90
CA ILE A 157 -9.52 -12.87 0.28
C ILE A 157 -8.42 -13.53 1.13
N THR A 158 -8.38 -13.26 2.44
CA THR A 158 -7.39 -13.85 3.36
C THR A 158 -7.46 -15.38 3.36
N GLU A 159 -8.67 -15.96 3.40
CA GLU A 159 -8.86 -17.41 3.27
C GLU A 159 -8.38 -17.99 1.94
N THR A 160 -8.59 -17.27 0.84
CA THR A 160 -8.25 -17.75 -0.51
C THR A 160 -6.73 -17.73 -0.73
N LEU A 161 -6.04 -16.69 -0.24
CA LEU A 161 -4.58 -16.59 -0.36
C LEU A 161 -3.84 -17.52 0.60
N GLY A 162 -4.32 -17.73 1.83
CA GLY A 162 -3.71 -18.72 2.73
C GLY A 162 -3.66 -20.13 2.12
N LYS A 163 -4.75 -20.53 1.42
CA LYS A 163 -4.84 -21.82 0.70
C LYS A 163 -3.99 -21.88 -0.58
N SER A 164 -3.52 -20.75 -1.13
CA SER A 164 -2.57 -20.75 -2.25
C SER A 164 -1.12 -20.75 -1.77
N GLU A 165 -0.79 -20.00 -0.72
CA GLU A 165 0.55 -19.98 -0.14
C GLU A 165 0.94 -21.33 0.50
N GLU A 166 -0.01 -22.05 1.13
CA GLU A 166 0.21 -23.43 1.59
C GLU A 166 0.67 -24.34 0.43
N LYS A 167 -0.01 -24.28 -0.71
CA LYS A 167 0.31 -25.09 -1.90
C LYS A 167 1.62 -24.68 -2.56
N GLU A 168 1.85 -23.38 -2.78
CA GLU A 168 3.13 -22.90 -3.32
C GLU A 168 4.30 -23.26 -2.39
N SER A 169 4.10 -23.32 -1.07
CA SER A 169 5.12 -23.76 -0.12
C SER A 169 5.41 -25.27 -0.20
N GLU A 170 4.39 -26.12 -0.38
CA GLU A 170 4.57 -27.55 -0.63
C GLU A 170 5.26 -27.81 -1.97
N ASP A 171 4.82 -27.17 -3.05
CA ASP A 171 5.39 -27.34 -4.38
C ASP A 171 6.84 -26.82 -4.45
N ALA A 172 7.15 -25.67 -3.82
CA ALA A 172 8.51 -25.15 -3.74
C ALA A 172 9.44 -26.03 -2.88
N SER A 173 8.94 -26.57 -1.76
CA SER A 173 9.67 -27.51 -0.90
C SER A 173 9.95 -28.83 -1.63
N SER A 174 8.96 -29.34 -2.36
CA SER A 174 9.07 -30.56 -3.18
C SER A 174 10.07 -30.37 -4.33
N ALA A 175 10.03 -29.22 -5.02
CA ALA A 175 10.98 -28.87 -6.08
C ALA A 175 12.42 -28.71 -5.54
N ALA A 176 12.61 -28.05 -4.41
CA ALA A 176 13.92 -27.91 -3.77
C ALA A 176 14.52 -29.28 -3.38
N GLY A 177 13.71 -30.15 -2.77
CA GLY A 177 14.12 -31.52 -2.42
C GLY A 177 14.35 -32.44 -3.63
N LEU A 178 13.86 -32.06 -4.83
CA LEU A 178 14.16 -32.76 -6.09
C LEU A 178 15.47 -32.26 -6.72
N LEU A 179 15.77 -30.95 -6.64
CA LEU A 179 17.07 -30.40 -7.06
C LEU A 179 18.23 -30.98 -6.25
N GLU A 180 18.08 -31.09 -4.92
CA GLU A 180 19.12 -31.64 -4.04
C GLU A 180 19.51 -33.07 -4.47
N LYS A 181 18.50 -33.90 -4.79
CA LYS A 181 18.68 -35.30 -5.23
C LYS A 181 19.32 -35.45 -6.61
N LEU A 182 19.29 -34.42 -7.46
CA LEU A 182 19.95 -34.44 -8.77
C LEU A 182 21.46 -34.14 -8.72
N SER A 183 21.99 -33.68 -7.58
CA SER A 183 23.36 -33.17 -7.46
C SER A 183 24.46 -34.22 -7.24
N VAL A 184 24.13 -35.51 -7.13
CA VAL A 184 25.08 -36.57 -6.73
C VAL A 184 25.38 -37.55 -7.87
N ALA A 185 26.21 -37.11 -8.84
CA ALA A 185 26.72 -37.99 -9.90
C ALA A 185 28.05 -37.53 -10.57
N GLU A 186 29.08 -37.18 -9.79
CA GLU A 186 30.47 -37.28 -10.27
C GLU A 186 31.29 -38.17 -9.33
N SER A 187 31.43 -39.44 -9.72
CA SER A 187 32.19 -40.45 -9.00
C SER A 187 33.69 -40.38 -9.30
N LYS A 188 34.50 -40.36 -8.25
CA LYS A 188 35.97 -40.53 -8.32
C LYS A 188 36.40 -41.78 -9.09
N THR A 189 37.54 -41.69 -9.76
CA THR A 189 38.42 -42.82 -10.09
C THR A 189 39.87 -42.46 -9.70
N GLU A 190 40.71 -43.45 -9.36
CA GLU A 190 41.88 -43.27 -8.48
C GLU A 190 43.28 -43.14 -9.15
N LYS A 191 44.17 -42.45 -8.40
CA LYS A 191 45.65 -42.44 -8.35
C LYS A 191 46.51 -43.33 -9.29
N ALA A 192 47.62 -42.76 -9.77
CA ALA A 192 49.01 -43.12 -9.35
C ALA A 192 50.07 -42.06 -9.78
N SER A 193 51.23 -42.09 -9.12
CA SER A 193 52.48 -41.28 -9.21
C SER A 193 53.11 -41.15 -10.62
N GLU A 194 54.11 -40.30 -10.94
CA GLU A 194 55.23 -39.64 -10.21
C GLU A 194 55.42 -38.18 -10.77
N GLU A 195 56.29 -37.24 -10.32
CA GLU A 195 57.33 -37.13 -9.26
C GLU A 195 57.46 -35.64 -8.78
N VAL A 196 58.60 -35.20 -8.19
CA VAL A 196 58.94 -33.80 -7.80
C VAL A 196 60.46 -33.58 -7.95
N PRO A 197 60.99 -32.35 -8.23
CA PRO A 197 61.50 -31.51 -7.11
C PRO A 197 61.39 -29.97 -7.35
N SER A 198 60.97 -29.18 -6.36
CA SER A 198 61.80 -28.44 -5.37
C SER A 198 62.21 -27.01 -5.74
N ALA A 199 61.70 -26.03 -4.98
CA ALA A 199 62.45 -24.89 -4.44
C ALA A 199 61.67 -24.25 -3.27
N SER A 200 62.33 -23.96 -2.15
CA SER A 200 61.70 -23.56 -0.86
C SER A 200 62.28 -22.26 -0.31
N VAL A 201 61.43 -21.38 0.26
CA VAL A 201 61.64 -20.48 1.43
C VAL A 201 60.28 -19.82 1.75
N LYS A 202 59.67 -19.83 2.96
CA LYS A 202 60.03 -19.26 4.30
C LYS A 202 60.32 -17.74 4.27
N ALA A 203 59.79 -16.87 5.13
CA ALA A 203 58.89 -17.02 6.29
C ALA A 203 58.12 -15.68 6.59
N GLU A 204 57.26 -15.67 7.62
CA GLU A 204 57.13 -14.70 8.75
C GLU A 204 57.64 -13.24 8.58
N GLU A 205 57.13 -12.17 9.23
CA GLU A 205 56.02 -11.92 10.19
C GLU A 205 55.95 -10.38 10.45
N SER A 206 54.76 -9.80 10.73
CA SER A 206 54.57 -8.39 11.22
C SER A 206 55.08 -7.26 10.28
N SER A 207 54.89 -5.94 10.53
CA SER A 207 54.27 -5.19 11.63
C SER A 207 53.58 -3.90 11.13
N GLU A 208 52.80 -3.29 12.02
CA GLU A 208 52.22 -1.95 11.99
C GLU A 208 53.25 -0.79 11.87
N VAL A 209 52.76 0.43 11.52
CA VAL A 209 53.22 1.80 11.92
C VAL A 209 53.50 2.84 10.79
N GLU A 210 52.84 4.02 10.96
CA GLU A 210 53.05 5.41 10.47
C GLU A 210 53.35 5.81 8.99
N LYS A 211 52.40 6.57 8.42
CA LYS A 211 52.41 8.04 8.12
C LYS A 211 53.62 8.72 7.44
N PRO A 212 53.35 9.78 6.64
CA PRO A 212 53.27 11.15 7.18
C PRO A 212 51.87 11.76 7.35
#